data_AF-A0A7C5ZDD9-F1
#
_entry.id   AF-A0A7C5ZDD9-F1
#
_cell.length_a   1.000
_cell.length_b   1.000
_cell.length_c   1.000
_cell.angle_alpha   90.00
_cell.angle_beta   90.00
_cell.angle_gamma   90.00
#
_symmetry.space_group_name_H-M   'P 1'
#
loop_
_entity.id
_entity.type
_entity.pdbx_description
1 polymer ?
#
loop_
_entity_poly.entity_id
_entity_poly.type
_entity_poly.pdbx_seq_one_letter_code
_entity_poly.pdbx_strand_id
1 'polypeptide(L)' 'MADTKLETVIRDTFKLNSEQPLDDIAPGSIPQWDSLGHVALIHAVENAFGVHFTVDEIAQIESLDTLKEVLKRHVSA' A
#
# COMPACT_ATOMS: atom_id res chain seq x y z
N MET A 1 14.97 1.55 -0.97
CA MET A 1 14.66 2.42 -2.14
C MET A 1 13.21 2.23 -2.58
N ALA A 2 12.72 0.99 -2.68
CA ALA A 2 11.30 0.72 -2.94
C ALA A 2 10.38 1.23 -1.81
N ASP A 3 10.84 1.15 -0.56
CA ASP A 3 10.10 1.52 0.64
C ASP A 3 9.67 3.00 0.60
N THR A 4 10.60 3.92 0.32
CA THR A 4 10.32 5.37 0.25
C THR A 4 9.31 5.74 -0.84
N LYS A 5 9.35 5.03 -1.98
CA LYS A 5 8.38 5.25 -3.07
C LYS A 5 7.00 4.75 -2.68
N LEU A 6 6.93 3.58 -2.06
CA LEU A 6 5.68 3.02 -1.53
C LEU A 6 5.06 3.94 -0.48
N GLU A 7 5.86 4.44 0.47
CA GLU A 7 5.41 5.41 1.47
C GLU A 7 4.83 6.66 0.84
N THR A 8 5.44 7.17 -0.24
CA THR A 8 4.93 8.34 -0.96
C THR A 8 3.56 8.06 -1.58
N VAL A 9 3.38 6.89 -2.19
CA VAL A 9 2.09 6.47 -2.79
C VAL A 9 1.01 6.35 -1.71
N ILE A 10 1.33 5.76 -0.57
CA ILE A 10 0.40 5.61 0.56
C ILE A 10 -0.01 6.99 1.09
N ARG A 11 0.97 7.89 1.31
CA ARG A 11 0.71 9.24 1.79
C ARG A 11 -0.15 10.04 0.82
N ASP A 12 0.09 9.92 -0.49
CA ASP A 12 -0.69 10.60 -1.51
C ASP A 12 -2.13 10.06 -1.56
N THR A 13 -2.28 8.73 -1.51
CA THR A 13 -3.58 8.04 -1.54
C THR A 13 -4.45 8.40 -0.33
N PHE A 14 -3.86 8.33 0.87
CA PHE A 14 -4.58 8.59 2.11
C PHE A 14 -4.49 10.05 2.59
N LYS A 15 -3.83 10.91 1.82
CA LYS A 15 -3.53 12.31 2.19
C LYS A 15 -2.94 12.46 3.59
N LEU A 16 -1.99 11.59 3.92
CA LEU A 16 -1.31 11.58 5.22
C LEU A 16 -0.15 12.58 5.24
N ASN A 17 0.01 13.28 6.36
CA ASN A 17 1.15 14.17 6.57
C ASN A 17 2.42 13.37 6.81
N SER A 18 3.59 13.87 6.36
CA SER A 18 4.91 13.25 6.53
C SER A 18 5.27 12.93 7.98
N GLU A 19 4.61 13.58 8.94
CA GLU A 19 4.82 13.41 10.37
C GLU A 19 4.11 12.16 10.93
N GLN A 20 3.14 11.59 10.21
CA GLN A 20 2.44 10.39 10.64
C GLN A 20 3.26 9.14 10.31
N PRO A 21 3.51 8.24 11.28
CA PRO A 21 4.19 6.98 11.05
C PRO A 21 3.30 6.06 10.20
N LEU A 22 3.90 5.47 9.17
CA LEU A 22 3.20 4.51 8.33
C LEU A 22 3.33 3.08 8.88
N ASP A 23 4.35 2.76 9.68
CA ASP A 23 4.57 1.39 10.17
C ASP A 23 3.42 0.82 11.03
N ASP A 24 2.56 1.67 11.61
CA ASP A 24 1.46 1.24 12.49
C ASP A 24 0.07 1.37 11.86
N ILE A 25 -0.03 1.80 10.60
CA ILE A 25 -1.33 1.89 9.91
C ILE A 25 -1.69 0.56 9.26
N ALA A 26 -2.90 0.11 9.58
CA ALA A 26 -3.56 -1.05 9.02
C ALA A 26 -4.98 -0.66 8.54
N PRO A 27 -5.61 -1.48 7.69
CA PRO A 27 -7.02 -1.33 7.34
C PRO A 27 -7.87 -1.26 8.61
N GLY A 28 -8.69 -0.22 8.73
CA GLY A 28 -9.50 0.03 9.93
C GLY A 28 -8.78 0.71 11.10
N SER A 29 -7.44 0.81 11.12
CA SER A 29 -6.73 1.66 12.09
C SER A 29 -6.95 3.14 11.81
N ILE A 30 -7.11 3.51 10.54
CA ILE A 30 -7.43 4.87 10.11
C ILE A 30 -8.67 4.88 9.22
N PRO A 31 -9.53 5.92 9.31
CA PRO A 31 -10.75 6.00 8.51
C PRO A 31 -10.49 6.12 7.00
N GLN A 32 -9.28 6.53 6.60
CA GLN A 32 -8.89 6.60 5.18
C GLN A 32 -8.65 5.21 4.58
N TRP A 33 -8.29 4.22 5.40
CA TRP A 33 -7.99 2.86 4.97
C TRP A 33 -9.17 1.93 5.26
N ASP A 34 -10.29 2.24 4.60
CA ASP A 34 -11.50 1.41 4.57
C ASP A 34 -11.51 0.51 3.31
N SER A 35 -12.64 -0.11 2.95
CA SER A 35 -12.74 -0.97 1.76
C SER A 35 -12.37 -0.25 0.45
N LEU A 36 -12.80 1.01 0.29
CA LEU A 36 -12.50 1.80 -0.91
C LEU A 36 -11.05 2.29 -0.92
N GLY A 37 -10.54 2.70 0.25
CA GLY A 37 -9.14 3.11 0.41
C GLY A 37 -8.17 1.96 0.14
N HIS A 38 -8.57 0.74 0.49
CA HIS A 38 -7.83 -0.47 0.16
C HIS A 38 -7.61 -0.61 -1.35
N VAL A 39 -8.69 -0.63 -2.13
CA VAL A 39 -8.63 -0.76 -3.59
C VAL A 39 -7.89 0.42 -4.23
N ALA A 40 -8.11 1.64 -3.74
CA ALA A 40 -7.40 2.82 -4.23
C ALA A 40 -5.88 2.74 -4.01
N LEU A 41 -5.44 2.25 -2.85
CA LEU A 41 -4.04 2.05 -2.53
C LEU A 41 -3.41 1.02 -3.48
N ILE A 42 -4.06 -0.14 -3.65
CA ILE A 42 -3.60 -1.18 -4.58
C ILE A 42 -3.41 -0.59 -5.98
N HIS A 43 -4.42 0.07 -6.53
CA HIS A 43 -4.34 0.71 -7.84
C HIS A 43 -3.22 1.75 -7.95
N ALA A 44 -3.01 2.55 -6.89
CA ALA A 44 -1.96 3.56 -6.87
C ALA A 44 -0.56 2.91 -6.86
N VAL A 45 -0.39 1.82 -6.11
CA VAL A 45 0.86 1.05 -6.06
C VAL A 45 1.12 0.36 -7.40
N GLU A 46 0.12 -0.30 -7.99
CA GLU A 46 0.21 -0.91 -9.31
C GLU A 46 0.68 0.09 -10.37
N ASN A 47 0.08 1.28 -10.41
CA ASN A 47 0.45 2.33 -11.35
C ASN A 47 1.86 2.90 -11.06
N ALA A 48 2.18 3.14 -9.79
CA ALA A 48 3.48 3.71 -9.41
C ALA A 48 4.65 2.76 -9.69
N PHE A 49 4.46 1.44 -9.51
CA PHE A 49 5.50 0.43 -9.69
C PHE A 49 5.41 -0.32 -11.02
N GLY A 50 4.32 -0.17 -11.77
CA GLY A 50 4.07 -0.89 -13.01
C GLY A 50 3.84 -2.38 -12.80
N VAL A 51 3.28 -2.76 -11.65
CA VAL A 51 2.97 -4.15 -11.27
C VAL A 51 1.46 -4.39 -11.32
N HIS A 52 1.03 -5.64 -11.34
CA HIS A 52 -0.38 -6.00 -11.24
C HIS A 52 -0.56 -7.06 -10.15
N PHE A 53 -1.37 -6.75 -9.15
CA PHE A 53 -1.67 -7.66 -8.06
C PHE A 53 -2.91 -8.49 -8.39
N THR A 54 -2.88 -9.76 -8.00
CA THR A 54 -4.04 -10.64 -8.12
C THR A 54 -5.03 -10.40 -6.98
N VAL A 55 -6.29 -10.80 -7.17
CA VAL A 55 -7.34 -10.68 -6.15
C VAL A 55 -6.98 -11.41 -4.85
N ASP A 56 -6.26 -12.53 -4.94
CA ASP A 56 -5.77 -13.28 -3.78
C ASP A 56 -4.72 -12.48 -3.00
N GLU A 57 -3.76 -11.87 -3.71
CA GLU A 57 -2.75 -11.00 -3.10
C GLU A 57 -3.37 -9.76 -2.45
N ILE A 58 -4.35 -9.15 -3.12
CA ILE A 58 -5.09 -8.01 -2.57
C ILE A 58 -5.81 -8.42 -1.28
N ALA A 59 -6.43 -9.60 -1.25
CA ALA A 59 -7.07 -10.12 -0.04
C ALA A 59 -6.07 -10.44 1.09
N GLN A 60 -4.81 -10.76 0.76
CA GLN A 60 -3.74 -10.99 1.74
C GLN A 60 -3.18 -9.68 2.32
N ILE A 61 -3.39 -8.55 1.65
CA ILE A 61 -2.88 -7.26 2.12
C ILE A 61 -3.76 -6.81 3.27
N GLU A 62 -3.34 -7.13 4.49
CA GLU A 62 -4.01 -6.71 5.72
C GLU A 62 -3.18 -5.69 6.52
N SER A 63 -1.98 -5.39 6.05
CA SER A 63 -1.03 -4.45 6.66
C SER A 63 -0.07 -3.91 5.61
N LEU A 64 0.60 -2.79 5.91
CA LEU A 64 1.69 -2.31 5.05
C LEU A 64 2.84 -3.29 4.93
N ASP A 65 3.14 -4.07 5.97
CA ASP A 65 4.16 -5.11 5.90
C ASP A 65 3.83 -6.16 4.84
N THR A 66 2.59 -6.64 4.82
CA THR A 66 2.15 -7.61 3.79
C THR A 66 2.17 -6.99 2.40
N LEU A 67 1.77 -5.72 2.25
CA LEU A 67 1.89 -5.00 0.99
C LEU A 67 3.35 -4.88 0.53
N LYS A 68 4.28 -4.55 1.43
CA LYS A 68 5.72 -4.46 1.15
C LYS A 68 6.26 -5.82 0.69
N GLU A 69 5.89 -6.89 1.37
CA GLU A 69 6.25 -8.28 1.04
C GLU A 69 5.76 -8.68 -0.36
N VAL A 70 4.47 -8.49 -0.64
CA VAL A 70 3.86 -8.81 -1.94
C VAL A 70 4.52 -7.98 -3.05
N LEU A 71 4.65 -6.67 -2.85
CA LEU A 71 5.31 -5.78 -3.81
C LEU A 71 6.73 -6.24 -4.10
N LYS A 72 7.53 -6.54 -3.08
CA LYS A 72 8.91 -7.03 -3.25
C LYS A 72 8.98 -8.27 -4.13
N ARG A 73 8.00 -9.19 -4.03
CA ARG A 73 7.95 -10.38 -4.90
C ARG A 73 7.77 -10.03 -6.38
N HIS A 74 7.04 -8.96 -6.68
CA HIS A 74 6.82 -8.48 -8.06
C HIS A 74 7.98 -7.65 -8.61
N VAL A 75 8.54 -6.72 -7.82
CA VAL A 75 9.65 -5.86 -8.30
C VAL A 75 11.03 -6.52 -8.25
N SER A 76 11.18 -7.65 -7.57
CA SER A 76 12.44 -8.41 -7.53
C SER A 76 12.49 -9.55 -8.57
N ALA A 77 11.43 -9.73 -9.36
CA ALA A 77 11.34 -10.68 -10.46
C ALA A 77 11.64 -9.98 -11.80
#